data_AF-A0A4S1WMP0-F1
#
_entry.id   AF-A0A4S1WMP0-F1
#
_cell.length_a   1.000
_cell.length_b   1.000
_cell.length_c   1.000
_cell.angle_alpha   90.00
_cell.angle_beta   90.00
_cell.angle_gamma   90.00
#
_symmetry.space_group_name_H-M   'P 1'
#
loop_
_entity.id
_entity.type
_entity.pdbx_description
1 polymer ?
#
loop_
_entity_poly.entity_id
_entity_poly.type
_entity_poly.pdbx_seq_one_letter_code
_entity_poly.pdbx_strand_id
1 'polypeptide(L)'
;MLNGSGMTRMGPVQVRLSGVIKVDEDDKEIPAVNTPTVAEATALLDRSARVNGADGVIGVGSDYRRITIGRGPLSTQTLVAVQAWGTAVREAEVAAKAPDSAAGEEAA
;
A
#
# COMPACT_ATOMS: atom_id res chain seq x y z
N MET A 1 -2.90 -23.24 -24.30
CA MET A 1 -3.53 -23.01 -22.99
C MET A 1 -2.61 -22.07 -22.21
N LEU A 2 -3.00 -20.81 -22.03
CA LEU A 2 -2.22 -19.78 -21.33
C LEU A 2 -2.59 -19.82 -19.85
N ASN A 3 -1.76 -20.40 -18.98
CA ASN A 3 -1.96 -20.31 -17.53
C ASN A 3 -0.60 -20.22 -16.84
N GLY A 4 -0.08 -19.01 -16.73
CA GLY A 4 1.21 -18.74 -16.07
C GLY A 4 1.27 -17.43 -15.28
N SER A 5 0.17 -16.68 -15.15
CA SER A 5 0.16 -15.45 -14.33
C SER A 5 -0.17 -15.79 -12.86
N GLY A 6 0.64 -16.66 -12.25
CA GLY A 6 0.51 -16.96 -10.83
C GLY A 6 1.07 -15.79 -10.02
N MET A 7 0.27 -15.08 -9.24
CA MET A 7 0.79 -14.12 -8.26
C MET A 7 1.06 -14.84 -6.95
N THR A 8 2.29 -14.75 -6.44
CA THR A 8 2.69 -15.28 -5.13
C THR A 8 2.42 -14.23 -4.06
N ARG A 9 1.65 -14.57 -3.03
CA ARG A 9 1.40 -13.67 -1.89
C ARG A 9 2.63 -13.63 -1.00
N MET A 10 3.16 -12.43 -0.75
CA MET A 10 4.31 -12.20 0.13
C MET A 10 3.90 -11.93 1.58
N GLY A 11 2.66 -11.48 1.81
CA GLY A 11 2.12 -11.24 3.14
C GLY A 11 1.47 -9.86 3.28
N PRO A 12 0.92 -9.55 4.47
CA PRO A 12 0.26 -8.28 4.71
C PRO A 12 1.28 -7.13 4.79
N VAL A 13 0.89 -5.97 4.29
CA VAL A 13 1.61 -4.70 4.47
C VAL A 13 0.63 -3.68 5.00
N GLN A 14 1.10 -2.83 5.91
CA GLN A 14 0.30 -1.78 6.52
C GLN A 14 1.16 -0.53 6.71
N VAL A 15 0.56 0.63 6.48
CA VAL A 15 1.17 1.94 6.76
C VAL A 15 0.17 2.82 7.51
N ARG A 16 0.72 3.73 8.33
CA ARG A 16 -0.08 4.71 9.06
C ARG A 16 0.60 6.07 8.95
N LEU A 17 -0.16 7.06 8.49
CA LEU A 17 0.22 8.46 8.47
C LEU A 17 -0.61 9.21 9.51
N SER A 18 0.00 10.17 10.19
CA SER A 18 -0.71 11.02 11.14
C SER A 18 -0.16 12.43 11.12
N GLY A 19 -1.05 13.42 11.21
CA GLY A 19 -0.72 14.83 11.30
C GLY A 19 -1.68 15.53 12.25
N VAL A 20 -1.23 16.61 12.87
CA VAL A 20 -2.09 17.46 13.70
C VAL A 20 -2.40 18.72 12.92
N ILE A 21 -3.68 19.03 12.80
CA ILE A 21 -4.18 20.25 12.20
C ILE A 21 -4.80 21.15 13.28
N LYS A 22 -4.81 22.45 13.02
CA LYS A 22 -5.58 23.40 13.79
C LYS A 22 -6.82 23.80 12.99
N VAL A 23 -7.96 23.74 13.65
CA VAL A 23 -9.24 24.22 13.15
C VAL A 23 -9.58 25.49 13.92
N ASP A 24 -10.07 26.52 13.24
CA ASP A 24 -10.52 27.74 13.89
C ASP A 24 -11.88 27.54 14.58
N GLU A 25 -12.46 28.62 15.09
CA GLU A 25 -13.75 28.58 15.79
C GLU A 25 -14.95 28.31 14.86
N ASP A 26 -14.79 28.48 13.54
CA ASP A 26 -15.78 28.18 12.51
C ASP A 26 -15.63 26.75 11.94
N ASP A 27 -14.81 25.90 12.56
CA ASP A 27 -14.40 24.59 12.04
C ASP A 27 -13.72 24.65 10.66
N LYS A 28 -13.17 25.80 10.27
CA LYS A 28 -12.37 25.92 9.05
C LYS A 28 -10.94 25.50 9.36
N GLU A 29 -10.43 24.65 8.48
CA GLU A 29 -9.03 24.24 8.56
C GLU A 29 -8.13 25.43 8.29
N ILE A 30 -7.28 25.74 9.27
CA ILE A 30 -6.15 26.62 9.05
C ILE A 30 -5.19 25.83 8.15
N PRO A 31 -4.76 26.37 6.98
CA PRO A 31 -3.95 25.63 6.02
C PRO A 31 -2.77 24.92 6.69
N ALA A 32 -2.88 23.60 6.79
CA ALA A 32 -1.89 22.77 7.45
C ALA A 32 -1.07 22.06 6.36
N VAL A 33 0.23 22.32 6.37
CA VAL A 33 1.16 21.89 5.30
C VAL A 33 1.32 20.36 5.25
N ASN A 34 0.87 19.63 6.27
CA ASN A 34 1.15 18.20 6.45
C ASN A 34 -0.09 17.38 6.83
N THR A 35 -1.28 17.73 6.34
CA THR A 35 -2.48 16.91 6.57
C THR A 35 -2.38 15.63 5.74
N PRO A 36 -2.26 14.43 6.36
CA PRO A 36 -2.10 13.20 5.61
C PRO A 36 -3.38 12.83 4.86
N THR A 37 -3.21 12.28 3.66
CA THR A 37 -4.30 11.86 2.77
C THR A 37 -4.28 10.34 2.52
N VAL A 38 -5.42 9.81 2.07
CA VAL A 38 -5.55 8.41 1.63
C VAL A 38 -4.65 8.12 0.43
N ALA A 39 -4.52 9.06 -0.49
CA ALA A 39 -3.65 8.92 -1.66
C ALA A 39 -2.17 8.77 -1.25
N GLU A 40 -1.70 9.58 -0.30
CA GLU A 40 -0.34 9.46 0.22
C GLU A 40 -0.12 8.14 0.96
N ALA A 41 -1.09 7.72 1.80
CA ALA A 41 -1.00 6.46 2.52
C ALA A 41 -0.97 5.25 1.56
N THR A 42 -1.78 5.25 0.52
CA THR A 42 -1.80 4.17 -0.48
C THR A 42 -0.55 4.16 -1.36
N ALA A 43 -0.04 5.33 -1.75
CA ALA A 43 1.23 5.44 -2.46
C ALA A 43 2.41 4.97 -1.61
N LEU A 44 2.41 5.30 -0.31
CA LEU A 44 3.43 4.82 0.61
C LEU A 44 3.32 3.31 0.84
N LEU A 45 2.11 2.77 0.94
CA LEU A 45 1.87 1.32 1.04
C LEU A 45 2.50 0.55 -0.13
N ASP A 46 2.26 1.02 -1.36
CA ASP A 46 2.82 0.41 -2.57
C ASP A 46 4.35 0.53 -2.58
N ARG A 47 4.90 1.71 -2.25
CA ARG A 47 6.34 1.90 -2.13
C ARG A 47 6.96 0.97 -1.08
N SER A 48 6.34 0.84 0.09
CA SER A 48 6.78 -0.06 1.15
C SER A 48 6.75 -1.52 0.71
N ALA A 49 5.75 -1.94 -0.05
CA ALA A 49 5.71 -3.29 -0.62
C ALA A 49 6.86 -3.51 -1.62
N ARG A 50 7.12 -2.55 -2.52
CA ARG A 50 8.21 -2.65 -3.50
C ARG A 50 9.60 -2.67 -2.86
N VAL A 51 9.82 -1.92 -1.79
CA VAL A 51 11.08 -1.98 -1.01
C VAL A 51 11.32 -3.38 -0.45
N ASN A 52 10.26 -4.12 -0.14
CA ASN A 52 10.33 -5.51 0.28
C ASN A 52 10.36 -6.51 -0.89
N GLY A 53 10.49 -6.02 -2.13
CA GLY A 53 10.59 -6.83 -3.34
C GLY A 53 9.27 -7.38 -3.85
N ALA A 54 8.14 -6.76 -3.52
CA ALA A 54 6.86 -7.04 -4.16
C ALA A 54 6.72 -6.25 -5.47
N ASP A 55 5.95 -6.80 -6.41
CA ASP A 55 5.63 -6.14 -7.68
C ASP A 55 4.37 -5.26 -7.55
N GLY A 56 3.57 -5.50 -6.52
CA GLY A 56 2.42 -4.66 -6.18
C GLY A 56 1.70 -5.08 -4.91
N VAL A 57 0.55 -4.47 -4.68
CA VAL A 57 -0.33 -4.73 -3.54
C VAL A 57 -1.75 -5.00 -4.02
N ILE A 58 -2.37 -6.07 -3.52
CA ILE A 58 -3.77 -6.41 -3.78
C ILE A 58 -4.61 -6.28 -2.50
N GLY A 59 -5.93 -6.17 -2.66
CA GLY A 59 -6.85 -6.08 -1.51
C GLY A 59 -6.61 -4.83 -0.67
N VAL A 60 -6.32 -3.70 -1.32
CA VAL A 60 -6.00 -2.44 -0.64
C VAL A 60 -7.24 -1.90 0.05
N GLY A 61 -7.12 -1.68 1.36
CA GLY A 61 -8.09 -0.95 2.17
C GLY A 61 -7.45 0.28 2.80
N SER A 62 -8.28 1.25 3.18
CA SER A 62 -7.83 2.44 3.89
C SER A 62 -8.88 2.94 4.89
N ASP A 63 -8.41 3.64 5.91
CA ASP A 63 -9.24 4.27 6.94
C ASP A 63 -8.72 5.69 7.19
N TYR A 64 -9.65 6.64 7.34
CA TYR A 64 -9.38 8.04 7.60
C TYR A 64 -10.12 8.47 8.85
N ARG A 65 -9.38 8.97 9.85
CA ARG A 65 -9.96 9.41 11.13
C ARG A 65 -9.54 10.83 11.45
N ARG A 66 -10.50 11.60 11.94
CA ARG A 66 -10.29 12.89 12.60
C ARG A 66 -10.65 12.73 14.06
N ILE A 67 -9.73 13.09 14.94
CA ILE A 67 -9.89 12.95 16.37
C ILE A 67 -9.53 14.29 16.99
N THR A 68 -10.49 14.94 17.64
CA THR A 68 -10.21 16.15 18.41
C THR A 68 -9.34 15.79 19.61
N ILE A 69 -8.16 16.42 19.71
CA ILE A 69 -7.19 16.15 20.78
C ILE A 69 -7.01 17.32 21.75
N GLY A 70 -7.55 18.49 21.43
CA GLY A 70 -7.58 19.64 22.33
C GLY A 70 -8.50 20.74 21.81
N ARG A 71 -9.19 21.43 22.72
CA ARG A 71 -10.02 22.59 22.39
C ARG A 71 -9.55 23.78 23.21
N GLY A 72 -9.03 24.80 22.54
CA GLY A 72 -8.62 26.06 23.14
C GLY A 72 -9.55 27.20 22.75
N PRO A 73 -9.43 28.37 23.39
CA PRO A 73 -10.28 29.54 23.15
C PRO A 73 -10.08 30.20 21.78
N LEU A 74 -9.08 29.79 21.00
CA LEU A 74 -8.75 30.36 19.68
C LEU A 74 -8.61 29.31 18.57
N SER A 75 -8.56 28.02 18.93
CA SER A 75 -8.45 26.93 17.97
C SER A 75 -8.73 25.57 18.61
N THR A 76 -9.24 24.67 17.78
CA THR A 76 -9.33 23.24 18.08
C THR A 76 -8.15 22.52 17.44
N GLN A 77 -7.47 21.65 18.18
CA GLN A 77 -6.45 20.74 17.65
C GLN A 77 -7.10 19.42 17.29
N THR A 78 -6.91 18.99 16.05
CA THR A 78 -7.44 17.73 15.52
C THR A 78 -6.29 16.88 15.00
N LEU A 79 -6.19 15.64 15.50
CA LEU A 79 -5.36 14.61 14.93
C LEU A 79 -6.06 14.02 13.71
N VAL A 80 -5.41 14.09 12.57
CA VAL A 80 -5.80 13.36 11.36
C VAL A 80 -4.91 12.13 11.27
N ALA A 81 -5.53 10.95 11.22
CA ALA A 81 -4.83 9.67 11.07
C ALA A 81 -5.37 8.93 9.85
N VAL A 82 -4.46 8.52 8.98
CA VAL A 82 -4.78 7.72 7.79
C VAL A 82 -4.04 6.40 7.89
N GLN A 83 -4.77 5.31 7.71
CA GLN A 83 -4.21 3.97 7.65
C GLN A 83 -4.49 3.38 6.27
N ALA A 84 -3.52 2.67 5.71
CA ALA A 84 -3.73 1.84 4.52
C ALA A 84 -3.14 0.45 4.75
N TRP A 85 -3.77 -0.57 4.21
CA TRP A 85 -3.35 -1.96 4.34
C TRP A 85 -3.64 -2.74 3.06
N GLY A 86 -2.94 -3.85 2.87
CA GLY A 86 -3.16 -4.76 1.75
C GLY A 86 -2.26 -5.99 1.84
N THR A 87 -2.24 -6.80 0.78
CA THR A 87 -1.33 -7.94 0.66
C THR A 87 -0.33 -7.69 -0.45
N ALA A 88 0.96 -7.69 -0.11
CA ALA A 88 2.03 -7.63 -1.09
C ALA A 88 2.05 -8.90 -1.93
N VAL A 89 2.26 -8.75 -3.23
CA VAL A 89 2.34 -9.85 -4.19
C VAL A 89 3.57 -9.71 -5.07
N ARG A 90 4.11 -10.85 -5.48
CA ARG A 90 5.15 -10.97 -6.50
C ARG A 90 4.62 -11.78 -7.67
N GLU A 91 4.93 -11.40 -8.90
CA GLU A 91 4.69 -12.25 -10.05
C GLU A 91 5.52 -13.54 -9.88
N ALA A 92 4.89 -14.70 -10.05
CA ALA A 92 5.63 -15.95 -10.04
C ALA A 92 6.54 -15.93 -11.26
N GLU A 93 7.84 -16.02 -11.00
CA GLU A 93 8.83 -16.23 -12.04
C GLU A 93 8.48 -17.56 -12.71
N VAL A 94 8.02 -17.49 -13.96
CA VAL A 94 7.77 -18.69 -14.77
C VAL A 94 9.15 -19.28 -15.03
N ALA A 95 9.55 -20.26 -14.23
CA ALA A 95 10.73 -21.04 -14.47
C ALA A 95 10.61 -21.61 -15.89
N ALA A 96 11.40 -21.07 -16.82
CA ALA A 96 11.52 -21.62 -18.15
C ALA A 96 12.03 -23.06 -17.98
N LYS A 97 11.12 -24.02 -18.12
CA LYS A 97 11.49 -25.43 -18.22
C LYS A 97 12.45 -25.52 -19.40
N ALA A 98 13.73 -25.81 -19.11
CA ALA A 98 14.73 -26.05 -20.13
C ALA A 98 14.14 -27.06 -21.14
N PRO A 99 14.27 -26.85 -22.46
CA PRO A 99 13.73 -27.80 -23.43
C PRO A 99 14.43 -29.14 -23.22
N ASP A 100 13.62 -30.16 -22.93
CA ASP A 100 14.01 -31.57 -23.07
C ASP A 100 14.64 -31.71 -24.45
N SER A 101 15.95 -31.95 -24.48
CA SER A 101 16.64 -32.25 -25.73
C SER A 101 16.24 -33.66 -26.14
N ALA A 102 15.22 -33.74 -26.97
CA ALA A 102 14.98 -34.92 -27.79
C ALA A 102 16.15 -35.08 -28.78
N ALA A 103 17.00 -36.07 -28.53
CA ALA A 103 17.90 -36.70 -29.49
C ALA A 103 18.31 -38.06 -28.90
N GLY A 104 18.02 -39.22 -29.48
CA GLY A 104 17.42 -39.52 -30.77
C GLY A 104 16.90 -40.95 -30.83
N GLU A 105 16.10 -41.19 -31.85
CA GLU A 105 15.60 -42.49 -32.29
C GLU A 105 16.44 -42.92 -33.50
N GLU A 106 17.11 -44.06 -33.42
CA GLU A 106 17.48 -45.01 -34.51
C GLU A 106 18.23 -46.17 -33.82
N ALA A 107 17.72 -47.39 -33.67
CA ALA A 107 17.21 -48.36 -34.65
C ALA A 107 18.28 -48.84 -35.66
N ALA A 108 19.15 -49.76 -35.23
CA ALA A 108 19.59 -50.97 -35.97
C ALA A 108 20.67 -51.73 -35.16
#